data_AF-A0A074L1J4-F1
#
_entry.id   AF-A0A074L1J4-F1
#
_cell.length_a   1.000
_cell.length_b   1.000
_cell.length_c   1.000
_cell.angle_alpha   90.00
_cell.angle_beta   90.00
_cell.angle_gamma   90.00
#
_symmetry.space_group_name_H-M   'P 1'
#
loop_
_entity.id
_entity.type
_entity.pdbx_description
1 polymer ?
#
loop_
_entity_poly.entity_id
_entity_poly.type
_entity_poly.pdbx_seq_one_letter_code
_entity_poly.pdbx_strand_id
1 'polypeptide(L)' 'MKNSEIKSLSESEITERIVAEQESLTKLNFAHAISPIENPNKIRETKKLIARLKTSLRAKQLAK' A
#
# COMPACT_ATOMS: atom_id res chain seq x y z
N MET A 1 8.08 0.20 5.50
CA MET A 1 8.56 -1.05 4.85
C MET A 1 9.76 -0.76 3.95
N LYS A 2 10.82 -1.54 4.13
CA LYS A 2 11.97 -1.56 3.21
C LYS A 2 11.63 -2.50 2.04
N ASN A 3 12.20 -2.23 0.86
CA ASN A 3 11.91 -3.03 -0.34
C ASN A 3 12.29 -4.52 -0.17
N SER A 4 13.20 -4.85 0.75
CA SER A 4 13.61 -6.22 1.05
C SER A 4 12.47 -7.07 1.62
N GLU A 5 11.67 -6.51 2.53
CA GLU A 5 10.50 -7.18 3.13
C GLU A 5 9.39 -7.42 2.09
N ILE A 6 9.30 -6.53 1.09
CA ILE A 6 8.28 -6.61 0.04
C ILE A 6 8.63 -7.70 -0.99
N LYS A 7 9.93 -8.03 -1.14
CA LYS A 7 10.39 -9.08 -2.06
C LYS A 7 10.19 -10.49 -1.50
N SER A 8 10.26 -10.65 -0.17
CA SER A 8 10.10 -11.95 0.51
C SER A 8 8.66 -12.45 0.58
N LEU A 9 7.66 -11.57 0.44
CA LEU A 9 6.24 -11.94 0.47
C LEU A 9 5.83 -12.75 -0.77
N SER A 10 4.90 -13.69 -0.63
CA SER A 10 4.33 -14.43 -1.76
C SER A 10 3.42 -13.54 -2.64
N GLU A 11 3.09 -13.97 -3.86
CA GLU A 11 2.18 -13.21 -4.73
C GLU A 11 0.80 -13.00 -4.08
N SER A 12 0.26 -14.02 -3.42
CA SER A 12 -1.01 -13.96 -2.70
C SER A 12 -0.95 -12.97 -1.53
N GLU A 13 0.09 -13.04 -0.70
CA GLU A 13 0.27 -12.11 0.42
C GLU A 13 0.40 -10.66 -0.05
N ILE A 14 1.09 -10.41 -1.17
CA ILE A 14 1.20 -9.06 -1.75
C ILE A 14 -0.19 -8.56 -2.16
N THR A 15 -1.02 -9.40 -2.77
CA THR A 15 -2.38 -9.01 -3.17
C THR A 15 -3.28 -8.70 -1.98
N GLU A 16 -3.26 -9.54 -0.93
CA GLU A 16 -4.04 -9.31 0.29
C GLU A 16 -3.61 -8.01 0.99
N ARG A 17 -2.30 -7.76 1.05
CA ARG A 17 -1.77 -6.52 1.62
C ARG A 17 -2.19 -5.29 0.84
N ILE A 18 -2.22 -5.37 -0.50
CA ILE A 18 -2.69 -4.26 -1.34
C ILE A 18 -4.15 -3.93 -1.01
N VAL A 19 -5.01 -4.94 -0.85
CA VAL A 19 -6.43 -4.73 -0.52
C VAL A 19 -6.57 -4.06 0.85
N ALA A 20 -5.89 -4.59 1.88
CA ALA A 20 -5.95 -4.03 3.24
C ALA A 20 -5.44 -2.56 3.31
N GLU A 21 -4.35 -2.25 2.61
CA GLU A 21 -3.81 -0.88 2.56
C GLU A 21 -4.72 0.07 1.74
N GLN A 22 -5.39 -0.43 0.70
CA GLN A 22 -6.33 0.35 -0.09
C GLN A 22 -7.58 0.71 0.73
N GLU A 23 -8.12 -0.22 1.52
CA GLU A 23 -9.20 0.06 2.47
C GLU A 23 -8.80 1.03 3.58
N SER A 24 -7.55 0.91 4.07
CA SER A 24 -7.02 1.86 5.04
C SER A 24 -6.92 3.26 4.47
N LEU A 25 -6.51 3.38 3.20
CA LEU A 25 -6.42 4.64 2.49
C LEU A 25 -7.81 5.27 2.23
N THR A 26 -8.83 4.48 1.90
CA THR A 26 -10.19 5.01 1.74
C THR A 26 -10.71 5.54 3.07
N LYS A 27 -10.56 4.80 4.16
CA LYS A 27 -10.93 5.24 5.52
C LYS A 27 -10.20 6.53 5.92
N LEU A 28 -8.90 6.63 5.64
CA LEU A 28 -8.13 7.85 5.90
C LEU A 28 -8.60 9.04 5.06
N ASN A 29 -8.93 8.84 3.78
CA ASN A 29 -9.47 9.93 2.97
C ASN A 29 -10.85 10.39 3.46
N PHE A 30 -11.73 9.46 3.84
CA PHE A 30 -13.03 9.79 4.41
C PHE A 30 -12.89 10.55 5.74
N ALA A 31 -12.02 10.06 6.64
CA ALA A 31 -11.73 10.76 7.88
C ALA A 31 -11.16 12.17 7.64
N HIS A 32 -10.27 12.34 6.66
CA HIS A 32 -9.71 13.64 6.30
C HIS A 32 -10.74 14.63 5.73
N ALA A 33 -11.69 14.12 4.95
CA ALA A 33 -12.76 14.92 4.38
C ALA A 33 -13.77 15.41 5.44
N ILE A 34 -13.97 14.62 6.51
CA ILE A 34 -14.87 14.96 7.62
C ILE A 34 -14.17 15.87 8.63
N SER A 35 -12.91 15.62 8.92
CA SER A 35 -12.11 16.40 9.86
C SER A 35 -10.65 16.47 9.41
N PRO A 36 -9.97 17.63 9.51
CA PRO A 36 -8.55 17.72 9.22
C PRO A 36 -7.78 16.67 10.04
N ILE A 37 -7.11 15.75 9.34
CA ILE A 37 -6.30 14.72 10.00
C ILE A 37 -5.03 15.37 10.53
N GLU A 38 -4.63 15.01 11.76
CA GLU A 38 -3.42 15.52 12.42
C GLU A 38 -2.14 15.34 11.58
N ASN A 39 -2.06 14.28 10.78
CA ASN A 39 -0.90 14.00 9.94
C ASN A 39 -1.26 13.58 8.51
N PRO A 40 -1.39 14.53 7.57
CA PRO A 40 -1.67 14.24 6.16
C PRO A 40 -0.55 13.46 5.46
N ASN A 41 0.68 13.42 6.02
CA ASN A 41 1.78 12.64 5.44
C ASN A 41 1.49 11.14 5.47
N LYS A 42 0.68 10.64 6.41
CA LYS A 42 0.27 9.22 6.42
C LYS A 42 -0.41 8.82 5.12
N ILE A 43 -1.28 9.68 4.55
CA ILE A 43 -1.94 9.41 3.27
C ILE A 43 -0.91 9.23 2.15
N ARG A 44 0.12 10.09 2.13
CA ARG A 44 1.20 10.01 1.15
C ARG A 44 2.05 8.76 1.33
N GLU A 45 2.35 8.38 2.56
CA GLU A 45 3.11 7.16 2.87
C GLU A 45 2.36 5.89 2.46
N THR A 46 1.06 5.80 2.78
CA THR A 46 0.20 4.68 2.38
C THR A 46 0.10 4.58 0.86
N LYS A 47 -0.05 5.71 0.13
CA LYS A 47 0.00 5.73 -1.35
C LYS A 47 1.32 5.16 -1.88
N LYS A 48 2.44 5.59 -1.30
CA LYS A 48 3.78 5.13 -1.70
C LYS A 48 3.98 3.64 -1.40
N LEU A 49 3.41 3.14 -0.30
CA LEU A 49 3.45 1.74 0.06
C LEU A 49 2.68 0.88 -0.95
N ILE A 50 1.44 1.25 -1.28
CA ILE A 50 0.61 0.57 -2.29
C ILE A 50 1.33 0.53 -3.63
N ALA A 51 1.95 1.64 -4.06
CA ALA A 51 2.71 1.70 -5.30
C ALA A 51 3.87 0.68 -5.31
N ARG A 52 4.64 0.61 -4.21
CA ARG A 52 5.74 -0.35 -4.08
C ARG A 52 5.28 -1.80 -4.12
N LEU A 53 4.17 -2.12 -3.45
CA LEU A 53 3.57 -3.46 -3.48
C LEU A 53 3.14 -3.85 -4.90
N LYS A 54 2.44 -2.94 -5.61
CA LYS A 54 2.04 -3.16 -7.02
C LYS A 54 3.24 -3.34 -7.95
N THR A 55 4.30 -2.55 -7.78
CA THR A 55 5.54 -2.71 -8.58
C THR A 55 6.20 -4.07 -8.32
N SER A 56 6.26 -4.52 -7.06
CA SER A 56 6.80 -5.85 -6.72
C SER A 56 5.97 -6.98 -7.34
N LEU A 57 4.64 -6.90 -7.24
CA LEU A 57 3.73 -7.86 -7.87
C LEU A 57 3.97 -7.95 -9.37
N ARG A 58 4.06 -6.79 -10.05
CA ARG A 58 4.29 -6.74 -11.49
C ARG A 58 5.66 -7.30 -11.87
N ALA A 59 6.69 -7.01 -11.08
CA ALA A 59 8.04 -7.56 -11.30
C ALA A 59 8.07 -9.09 -11.18
N LYS A 60 7.32 -9.68 -10.23
CA LYS A 60 7.19 -11.14 -10.11
C LYS A 60 6.45 -11.76 -11.30
N GLN A 61 5.35 -11.13 -11.73
CA GLN A 61 4.60 -11.57 -12.91
C GLN A 61 5.40 -11.53 -14.21
N LEU A 62 6.33 -10.57 -14.36
CA LEU A 62 7.19 -10.44 -15.54
C LEU A 62 8.40 -11.40 -15.53
N ALA A 63 8.80 -11.88 -14.35
CA ALA A 63 9.89 -12.84 -14.20
C ALA A 63 9.43 -14.30 -14.37
N LYS A 64 8.12 -14.50 -14.58
CA LYS A 64 7.48 -15.77 -14.90
C LYS A 64 7.35 -15.91 -16.42
#